data_AF-A0A842R2V4-F1
#
_entry.id   AF-A0A842R2V4-F1
#
_cell.length_a   1.000
_cell.length_b   1.000
_cell.length_c   1.000
_cell.angle_alpha   90.00
_cell.angle_beta   90.00
_cell.angle_gamma   90.00
#
_symmetry.space_group_name_H-M   'P 1'
#
loop_
_entity.id
_entity.type
_entity.pdbx_description
1 polymer ?
#
loop_
_entity_poly.entity_id
_entity_poly.type
_entity_poly.pdbx_seq_one_letter_code
_entity_poly.pdbx_strand_id
1 'polypeptide(L)'
;MLSGVAGLEFGSLIAYYVAMGFLVALILVSLVNSFTQKVYVHPDDKLFGNIFTYILFMAVILTLGNFFDEQMKEFSYDAGVYILTTFVFVYLVLILARKIGFHELLDDTNKREKELIARFILFSILVGAGLVFMKYLYDQLYEIMEYGWGVVIIGASTFIVIMLIGISSWKKYEPVGTGSMDE
;
A
#
# COMPACT_ATOMS: atom_id res chain seq x y z
N MET A 1 24.15 39.03 -5.09
CA MET A 1 23.00 38.31 -4.50
C MET A 1 22.43 37.24 -5.46
N LEU A 2 23.27 36.53 -6.22
CA LEU A 2 22.84 35.47 -7.16
C LEU A 2 23.41 34.08 -6.82
N SER A 3 24.25 33.97 -5.79
CA SER A 3 24.86 32.70 -5.35
C SER A 3 23.99 31.90 -4.37
N GLY A 4 22.91 32.49 -3.83
CA GLY A 4 22.03 31.81 -2.87
C GLY A 4 20.92 30.97 -3.51
N VAL A 5 20.48 31.34 -4.72
CA VAL A 5 19.36 30.68 -5.41
C VAL A 5 19.83 29.39 -6.10
N ALA A 6 20.99 29.42 -6.76
CA ALA A 6 21.56 28.23 -7.42
C ALA A 6 21.97 27.11 -6.44
N GLY A 7 22.37 27.46 -5.21
CA GLY A 7 22.73 26.48 -4.18
C GLY A 7 21.53 25.74 -3.58
N LEU A 8 20.38 26.42 -3.48
CA LEU A 8 19.12 25.85 -3.00
C LEU A 8 18.51 24.88 -4.02
N GLU A 9 18.54 25.23 -5.32
CA GLU A 9 18.09 24.36 -6.41
C GLU A 9 18.99 23.13 -6.61
N PHE A 10 20.31 23.27 -6.41
CA PHE A 10 21.22 22.13 -6.47
C PHE A 10 21.06 21.19 -5.26
N GLY A 11 20.81 21.75 -4.06
CA GLY A 11 20.55 20.97 -2.85
C GLY A 11 19.25 20.16 -2.91
N SER A 12 18.16 20.76 -3.41
CA SER A 12 16.88 20.05 -3.58
C SER A 12 16.98 18.91 -4.60
N LEU A 13 17.73 19.11 -5.68
CA LEU A 13 17.95 18.10 -6.71
C LEU A 13 18.77 16.90 -6.19
N ILE A 14 19.79 17.13 -5.35
CA ILE A 14 20.51 16.04 -4.66
C ILE A 14 19.58 15.29 -3.70
N ALA A 15 18.82 16.02 -2.88
CA ALA A 15 17.89 15.41 -1.92
C ALA A 15 16.85 14.52 -2.62
N TYR A 16 16.35 14.96 -3.78
CA TYR A 16 15.47 14.17 -4.64
C TYR A 16 16.09 12.85 -5.09
N TYR A 17 17.30 12.88 -5.67
CA TYR A 17 17.95 11.65 -6.13
C TYR A 17 18.29 10.71 -4.98
N VAL A 18 18.64 11.23 -3.80
CA VAL A 18 18.84 10.44 -2.59
C VAL A 18 17.52 9.77 -2.16
N ALA A 19 16.42 10.51 -2.14
CA ALA A 19 15.11 9.98 -1.79
C ALA A 19 14.62 8.92 -2.80
N MET A 20 14.85 9.13 -4.10
CA MET A 20 14.57 8.14 -5.14
C MET A 20 15.44 6.88 -5.00
N GLY A 21 16.74 7.05 -4.72
CA GLY A 21 17.63 5.92 -4.44
C GLY A 21 17.17 5.12 -3.21
N PHE A 22 16.70 5.82 -2.18
CA PHE A 22 16.13 5.19 -0.98
C PHE A 22 14.83 4.43 -1.29
N LEU A 23 13.92 5.00 -2.10
CA LEU A 23 12.71 4.30 -2.57
C LEU A 23 13.04 3.00 -3.31
N VAL A 24 14.00 3.05 -4.24
CA VAL A 24 14.43 1.86 -4.99
C VAL A 24 15.01 0.81 -4.05
N ALA A 25 15.85 1.21 -3.09
CA ALA A 25 16.40 0.31 -2.09
C ALA A 25 15.30 -0.34 -1.24
N LEU A 26 14.32 0.44 -0.77
CA LEU A 26 13.18 -0.08 0.01
C LEU A 26 12.37 -1.11 -0.78
N ILE A 27 12.08 -0.85 -2.06
CA ILE A 27 11.37 -1.81 -2.92
C ILE A 27 12.19 -3.10 -3.05
N LEU A 28 13.49 -3.00 -3.35
CA LEU A 28 14.34 -4.17 -3.51
C LEU A 28 14.41 -5.01 -2.23
N VAL A 29 14.58 -4.37 -1.07
CA VAL A 29 14.57 -5.04 0.23
C VAL A 29 13.22 -5.72 0.48
N SER A 30 12.10 -5.05 0.20
CA SER A 30 10.76 -5.62 0.37
C SER A 30 10.51 -6.81 -0.57
N LEU A 31 10.96 -6.72 -1.83
CA LEU A 31 10.87 -7.83 -2.80
C LEU A 31 11.68 -9.04 -2.32
N VAL A 32 12.94 -8.82 -1.94
CA VAL A 32 13.79 -9.88 -1.41
C VAL A 32 13.14 -10.50 -0.16
N ASN A 33 12.69 -9.70 0.81
CA ASN A 33 12.01 -10.22 2.00
C ASN A 33 10.71 -10.97 1.68
N SER A 34 9.96 -10.52 0.68
CA SER A 34 8.68 -11.13 0.28
C SER A 34 8.86 -12.48 -0.43
N PHE A 35 9.91 -12.64 -1.24
CA PHE A 35 10.14 -13.88 -1.99
C PHE A 35 11.18 -14.82 -1.37
N THR A 36 11.94 -14.37 -0.38
CA THR A 36 12.93 -15.20 0.32
C THR A 36 12.40 -15.64 1.68
N GLN A 37 12.57 -16.91 2.05
CA GLN A 37 12.24 -17.44 3.38
C GLN A 37 13.38 -17.28 4.40
N LYS A 38 14.54 -16.72 3.98
CA LYS A 38 15.77 -16.75 4.77
C LYS A 38 15.90 -15.67 5.85
N VAL A 39 15.11 -14.58 5.76
CA VAL A 39 15.30 -13.38 6.59
C VAL A 39 14.37 -13.34 7.81
N TYR A 40 13.17 -13.91 7.72
CA TYR A 40 12.19 -13.92 8.79
C TYR A 40 11.74 -15.34 9.11
N VAL A 41 11.91 -15.74 10.37
CA VAL A 41 11.57 -17.08 10.88
C VAL A 41 10.05 -17.20 11.13
N HIS A 42 9.40 -16.09 11.50
CA HIS A 42 7.94 -16.04 11.70
C HIS A 42 7.22 -15.25 10.59
N PRO A 43 6.06 -15.73 10.10
CA PRO A 43 5.22 -15.01 9.14
C PRO A 43 4.82 -13.61 9.63
N ASP A 44 4.66 -13.43 10.95
CA ASP A 44 4.30 -12.16 11.56
C ASP A 44 5.41 -11.12 11.39
N ASP A 45 6.67 -11.49 11.59
CA ASP A 45 7.81 -10.57 11.41
C ASP A 45 7.90 -10.07 9.96
N LYS A 46 7.58 -10.95 9.01
CA LYS A 46 7.52 -10.62 7.59
C LYS A 46 6.37 -9.68 7.26
N LEU A 47 5.20 -9.89 7.88
CA LEU A 47 4.05 -8.99 7.75
C LEU A 47 4.38 -7.60 8.30
N PHE A 48 4.95 -7.53 9.52
CA PHE A 48 5.36 -6.25 10.13
C PHE A 48 6.47 -5.55 9.35
N GLY A 49 7.45 -6.28 8.82
CA GLY A 49 8.50 -5.72 7.97
C GLY A 49 7.95 -5.09 6.69
N ASN A 50 6.99 -5.75 6.04
CA ASN A 50 6.33 -5.21 4.85
C ASN A 50 5.41 -4.03 5.16
N ILE A 51 4.69 -4.06 6.30
CA ILE A 51 3.91 -2.94 6.81
C ILE A 51 4.79 -1.71 7.02
N PHE A 52 5.93 -1.86 7.70
CA PHE A 52 6.85 -0.77 7.95
C PHE A 52 7.46 -0.23 6.66
N THR A 53 7.83 -1.11 5.73
CA THR A 53 8.35 -0.71 4.42
C THR A 53 7.31 0.08 3.63
N TYR A 54 6.04 -0.33 3.66
CA TYR A 54 4.95 0.40 3.03
C TYR A 54 4.76 1.80 3.63
N ILE A 55 4.79 1.94 4.96
CA ILE A 55 4.68 3.24 5.64
C ILE A 55 5.84 4.16 5.24
N LEU A 56 7.08 3.65 5.24
CA LEU A 56 8.25 4.42 4.82
C LEU A 56 8.17 4.82 3.35
N PHE A 57 7.74 3.91 2.48
CA PHE A 57 7.53 4.17 1.06
C PHE A 57 6.55 5.34 0.85
N MET A 58 5.41 5.30 1.54
CA MET A 58 4.42 6.37 1.52
C MET A 58 4.98 7.69 2.07
N ALA A 59 5.68 7.65 3.20
CA ALA A 59 6.29 8.83 3.79
C ALA A 59 7.28 9.51 2.81
N VAL A 60 8.10 8.72 2.11
CA VAL A 60 9.06 9.26 1.15
C VAL A 60 8.37 9.83 -0.07
N ILE A 61 7.38 9.15 -0.66
CA ILE A 61 6.60 9.67 -1.81
C ILE A 61 5.91 11.00 -1.47
N LEU A 62 5.28 11.08 -0.30
CA LEU A 62 4.62 12.31 0.13
C LEU A 62 5.63 13.41 0.51
N THR A 63 6.82 13.05 0.97
CA THR A 63 7.89 14.03 1.21
C THR A 63 8.47 14.55 -0.11
N LEU A 64 8.50 13.73 -1.16
CA LEU A 64 9.06 14.09 -2.46
C LEU A 64 8.40 15.33 -3.08
N GLY A 65 7.09 15.50 -2.90
CA GLY A 65 6.37 16.65 -3.42
C GLY A 65 6.82 17.99 -2.83
N ASN A 66 7.49 17.99 -1.66
CA ASN A 66 8.01 19.23 -1.05
C ASN A 66 9.31 19.74 -1.70
N PHE A 67 9.99 18.96 -2.55
CA PHE A 67 11.30 19.36 -3.09
C PHE A 67 11.23 20.18 -4.38
N PHE A 68 10.05 20.27 -5.02
CA PHE A 68 9.89 20.87 -6.36
C PHE A 68 8.66 21.77 -6.44
N ASP A 69 8.25 22.06 -7.66
CA ASP A 69 7.13 22.91 -8.02
C ASP A 69 5.76 22.29 -7.66
N GLU A 70 4.71 23.08 -7.90
CA GLU A 70 3.33 22.69 -7.59
C GLU A 70 2.90 21.41 -8.32
N GLN A 71 3.45 21.15 -9.51
CA GLN A 71 3.17 19.95 -10.28
C GLN A 71 3.67 18.68 -9.55
N MET A 72 4.84 18.74 -8.92
CA MET A 72 5.35 17.61 -8.13
C MET A 72 4.58 17.39 -6.83
N LYS A 73 4.03 18.45 -6.21
CA LYS A 73 3.13 18.30 -5.06
C LYS A 73 1.85 17.57 -5.45
N GLU A 74 1.20 18.01 -6.52
CA GLU A 74 -0.02 17.37 -7.04
C GLU A 74 0.26 15.90 -7.41
N PHE A 75 1.36 15.65 -8.12
CA PHE A 75 1.78 14.28 -8.46
C PHE A 75 2.03 13.41 -7.23
N SER A 76 2.77 13.91 -6.23
CA SER A 76 3.06 13.16 -5.00
C SER A 76 1.80 12.90 -4.18
N TYR A 77 0.89 13.87 -4.12
CA TYR A 77 -0.40 13.73 -3.44
C TYR A 77 -1.24 12.64 -4.11
N ASP A 78 -1.44 12.74 -5.42
CA ASP A 78 -2.18 11.77 -6.23
C ASP A 78 -1.57 10.37 -6.11
N ALA A 79 -0.25 10.26 -6.25
CA ALA A 79 0.46 8.99 -6.10
C ALA A 79 0.17 8.36 -4.73
N GLY A 80 0.22 9.15 -3.65
CA GLY A 80 -0.12 8.71 -2.30
C GLY A 80 -1.56 8.19 -2.20
N VAL A 81 -2.53 8.93 -2.74
CA VAL A 81 -3.94 8.53 -2.77
C VAL A 81 -4.12 7.22 -3.56
N TYR A 82 -3.49 7.11 -4.74
CA TYR A 82 -3.57 5.89 -5.55
C TYR A 82 -2.95 4.68 -4.87
N ILE A 83 -1.80 4.84 -4.21
CA ILE A 83 -1.15 3.75 -3.48
C ILE A 83 -2.01 3.28 -2.29
N LEU A 84 -2.57 4.22 -1.53
CA LEU A 84 -3.46 3.93 -0.41
C LEU A 84 -4.74 3.21 -0.88
N THR A 85 -5.42 3.78 -1.89
CA THR A 85 -6.68 3.21 -2.41
C THR A 85 -6.46 1.85 -3.06
N THR A 86 -5.37 1.66 -3.81
CA THR A 86 -5.01 0.35 -4.39
C THR A 86 -4.71 -0.67 -3.31
N PHE A 87 -4.01 -0.28 -2.24
CA PHE A 87 -3.74 -1.18 -1.13
C PHE A 87 -5.04 -1.64 -0.44
N VAL A 88 -5.96 -0.70 -0.16
CA VAL A 88 -7.30 -1.01 0.37
C VAL A 88 -8.08 -1.92 -0.58
N PHE A 89 -8.03 -1.65 -1.89
CA PHE A 89 -8.67 -2.48 -2.91
C PHE A 89 -8.22 -3.92 -2.84
N VAL A 90 -6.90 -4.14 -2.96
CA VAL A 90 -6.31 -5.48 -2.96
C VAL A 90 -6.66 -6.20 -1.65
N TYR A 91 -6.57 -5.50 -0.53
CA TYR A 91 -6.90 -6.08 0.77
C TYR A 91 -8.38 -6.50 0.88
N LEU A 92 -9.31 -5.66 0.47
CA LEU A 92 -10.73 -6.00 0.45
C LEU A 92 -11.02 -7.19 -0.47
N VAL A 93 -10.43 -7.19 -1.67
CA VAL A 93 -10.53 -8.32 -2.61
C VAL A 93 -10.04 -9.62 -1.98
N LEU A 94 -8.90 -9.61 -1.27
CA LEU A 94 -8.37 -10.80 -0.60
C LEU A 94 -9.27 -11.32 0.52
N ILE A 95 -9.81 -10.44 1.39
CA ILE A 95 -10.75 -10.87 2.44
C ILE A 95 -12.00 -11.47 1.80
N LEU A 96 -12.51 -10.84 0.75
CA LEU A 96 -13.81 -11.19 0.21
C LEU A 96 -13.73 -12.42 -0.69
N ALA A 97 -12.63 -12.62 -1.41
CA ALA A 97 -12.32 -13.90 -2.04
C ALA A 97 -12.36 -15.05 -1.03
N ARG A 98 -11.80 -14.86 0.18
CA ARG A 98 -11.90 -15.86 1.26
C ARG A 98 -13.34 -16.09 1.73
N LYS A 99 -14.15 -15.04 1.87
CA LYS A 99 -15.56 -15.16 2.30
C LYS A 99 -16.48 -15.78 1.25
N ILE A 100 -16.18 -15.56 -0.03
CA ILE A 100 -16.96 -16.08 -1.16
C ILE A 100 -16.68 -17.59 -1.37
N GLY A 101 -15.76 -18.18 -0.60
CA GLY A 101 -15.53 -19.62 -0.65
C GLY A 101 -14.66 -20.05 -1.82
N PHE A 102 -13.73 -19.19 -2.28
CA PHE A 102 -12.74 -19.58 -3.29
C PHE A 102 -11.89 -20.81 -2.89
N HIS A 103 -11.98 -21.31 -1.65
CA HIS A 103 -11.34 -22.55 -1.23
C HIS A 103 -12.15 -23.81 -1.56
N GLU A 104 -13.47 -23.70 -1.74
CA GLU A 104 -14.34 -24.80 -2.20
C GLU A 104 -14.23 -25.03 -3.73
N LEU A 105 -13.36 -24.29 -4.42
CA LEU A 105 -13.18 -24.28 -5.88
C LEU A 105 -12.46 -25.48 -6.48
N LEU A 106 -11.98 -26.43 -5.68
CA LEU A 106 -11.34 -27.64 -6.19
C LEU A 106 -12.30 -28.83 -6.31
N ASP A 107 -13.55 -28.71 -5.83
CA ASP A 107 -14.52 -29.81 -5.84
C ASP A 107 -15.66 -29.53 -6.84
N ASP A 108 -15.37 -29.92 -8.07
CA ASP A 108 -16.25 -30.35 -9.15
C ASP A 108 -17.71 -29.83 -9.13
N THR A 109 -17.98 -28.65 -9.74
CA THR A 109 -19.29 -28.35 -10.36
C THR A 109 -19.25 -27.09 -11.25
N ASN A 110 -19.19 -27.27 -12.57
CA ASN A 110 -19.26 -26.23 -13.62
C ASN A 110 -20.45 -25.24 -13.51
N LYS A 111 -21.50 -25.53 -12.71
CA LYS A 111 -22.64 -24.63 -12.49
C LYS A 111 -22.37 -23.55 -11.44
N ARG A 112 -21.43 -23.76 -10.51
CA ARG A 112 -21.09 -22.79 -9.46
C ARG A 112 -20.15 -21.69 -9.95
N GLU A 113 -19.33 -21.96 -10.95
CA GLU A 113 -18.38 -20.97 -11.50
C GLU A 113 -19.06 -19.73 -12.06
N LYS A 114 -20.15 -19.88 -12.81
CA LYS A 114 -20.88 -18.73 -13.39
C LYS A 114 -21.51 -17.83 -12.33
N GLU A 115 -22.08 -18.43 -11.29
CA GLU A 115 -22.66 -17.68 -10.17
C GLU A 115 -21.57 -16.98 -9.34
N LEU A 116 -20.43 -17.63 -9.15
CA LEU A 116 -19.26 -17.07 -8.47
C LEU A 116 -18.70 -15.86 -9.23
N ILE A 117 -18.52 -16.00 -10.55
CA ILE A 117 -18.07 -14.91 -11.44
C ILE A 117 -19.06 -13.75 -11.38
N ALA A 118 -20.37 -14.02 -11.41
CA ALA A 118 -21.39 -12.98 -11.30
C ALA A 118 -21.33 -12.24 -9.95
N ARG A 119 -21.17 -12.98 -8.83
CA ARG A 119 -20.99 -12.39 -7.49
C ARG A 119 -19.71 -11.58 -7.40
N PHE A 120 -18.61 -12.07 -7.98
CA PHE A 120 -17.34 -11.36 -8.04
C PHE A 120 -17.42 -10.06 -8.86
N ILE A 121 -18.09 -10.08 -10.01
CA ILE A 121 -18.32 -8.89 -10.85
C ILE A 121 -19.14 -7.84 -10.10
N LEU A 122 -20.28 -8.23 -9.49
CA LEU A 122 -21.10 -7.30 -8.72
C LEU A 122 -20.31 -6.70 -7.56
N PHE A 123 -19.51 -7.54 -6.91
CA PHE A 123 -18.71 -7.13 -5.77
C PHE A 123 -17.56 -6.18 -6.19
N SER A 124 -16.86 -6.46 -7.28
CA SER A 124 -15.78 -5.60 -7.78
C SER A 124 -16.30 -4.23 -8.20
N ILE A 125 -17.52 -4.16 -8.74
CA ILE A 125 -18.21 -2.88 -9.03
C ILE A 125 -18.46 -2.10 -7.74
N LEU A 126 -18.98 -2.74 -6.68
CA LEU A 126 -19.25 -2.07 -5.40
C LEU A 126 -17.96 -1.55 -4.75
N VAL A 127 -16.89 -2.35 -4.74
CA VAL A 127 -15.60 -1.91 -4.21
C VAL A 127 -15.01 -0.79 -5.07
N GLY A 128 -15.05 -0.94 -6.40
CA GLY A 128 -14.59 0.08 -7.32
C GLY A 128 -15.29 1.43 -7.11
N ALA A 129 -16.62 1.41 -6.98
CA ALA A 129 -17.40 2.60 -6.67
C ALA A 129 -17.01 3.23 -5.32
N GLY A 130 -16.81 2.41 -4.28
CA GLY A 130 -16.33 2.86 -2.98
C GLY A 130 -14.95 3.53 -3.06
N LEU A 131 -14.04 3.01 -3.88
CA LEU A 131 -12.70 3.57 -4.04
C LEU A 131 -12.69 4.86 -4.86
N VAL A 132 -13.50 4.95 -5.91
CA VAL A 132 -13.70 6.20 -6.65
C VAL A 132 -14.26 7.27 -5.70
N PHE A 133 -15.22 6.91 -4.86
CA PHE A 133 -15.75 7.81 -3.84
C PHE A 133 -14.68 8.25 -2.82
N MET A 134 -13.85 7.32 -2.34
CA MET A 134 -12.72 7.66 -1.45
C MET A 134 -11.72 8.60 -2.13
N LYS A 135 -11.34 8.32 -3.39
CA LYS A 135 -10.45 9.23 -4.16
C LYS A 135 -11.08 10.62 -4.26
N TYR A 136 -12.36 10.69 -4.62
CA TYR A 136 -13.09 11.96 -4.70
C TYR A 136 -13.04 12.74 -3.37
N LEU A 137 -13.21 12.07 -2.22
CA LEU A 137 -13.08 12.72 -0.91
C LEU A 137 -11.66 13.28 -0.68
N TYR A 138 -10.61 12.55 -1.08
CA TYR A 138 -9.24 13.05 -0.99
C TYR A 138 -9.00 14.23 -1.94
N ASP A 139 -9.48 14.17 -3.18
CA ASP A 139 -9.39 15.28 -4.13
C ASP A 139 -10.06 16.55 -3.56
N GLN A 140 -11.24 16.41 -2.96
CA GLN A 140 -11.93 17.53 -2.30
C GLN A 140 -11.16 18.05 -1.08
N LEU A 141 -10.52 17.18 -0.30
CA LEU A 141 -9.67 17.61 0.80
C LEU A 141 -8.44 18.38 0.30
N TYR A 142 -7.85 17.97 -0.84
CA TYR A 142 -6.72 18.65 -1.46
C TYR A 142 -7.09 20.05 -1.96
N GLU A 143 -8.28 20.21 -2.57
CA GLU A 143 -8.75 21.52 -3.04
C GLU A 143 -8.96 22.53 -1.91
N ILE A 144 -9.31 22.06 -0.70
CA ILE A 144 -9.66 22.91 0.44
C ILE A 144 -8.46 23.14 1.37
N MET A 145 -7.47 22.24 1.37
CA MET A 145 -6.36 22.26 2.33
C MET A 145 -5.00 22.44 1.64
N GLU A 146 -4.07 23.12 2.31
CA GLU A 146 -2.68 23.18 1.85
C GLU A 146 -2.04 21.77 1.80
N TYR A 147 -1.13 21.56 0.85
CA TYR A 147 -0.41 20.30 0.63
C TYR A 147 0.08 19.64 1.92
N GLY A 148 0.64 20.43 2.85
CA GLY A 148 1.15 19.91 4.12
C GLY A 148 0.09 19.18 4.95
N TRP A 149 -1.13 19.72 5.05
CA TRP A 149 -2.23 19.06 5.74
C TRP A 149 -2.75 17.85 4.98
N GLY A 150 -2.81 17.94 3.65
CA GLY A 150 -3.18 16.83 2.79
C GLY A 150 -2.28 15.60 3.00
N VAL A 151 -0.96 15.81 3.01
CA VAL A 151 0.05 14.77 3.29
C VAL A 151 -0.16 14.13 4.66
N VAL A 152 -0.41 14.95 5.69
CA VAL A 152 -0.64 14.44 7.05
C VAL A 152 -1.90 13.57 7.10
N ILE A 153 -2.98 13.98 6.44
CA ILE A 153 -4.24 13.22 6.42
C ILE A 153 -4.06 11.90 5.68
N ILE A 154 -3.39 11.87 4.53
CA ILE A 154 -3.09 10.63 3.80
C ILE A 154 -2.19 9.72 4.66
N GLY A 155 -1.15 10.27 5.27
CA GLY A 155 -0.22 9.52 6.11
C GLY A 155 -0.93 8.91 7.33
N ALA A 156 -1.77 9.67 8.02
CA ALA A 156 -2.56 9.19 9.14
C ALA A 156 -3.59 8.13 8.72
N SER A 157 -4.31 8.37 7.61
CA SER A 157 -5.27 7.41 7.06
C SER A 157 -4.58 6.09 6.71
N THR A 158 -3.42 6.18 6.07
CA THR A 158 -2.57 5.04 5.73
C THR A 158 -2.19 4.24 6.98
N PHE A 159 -1.68 4.92 8.01
CA PHE A 159 -1.31 4.27 9.26
C PHE A 159 -2.50 3.56 9.91
N ILE A 160 -3.66 4.23 9.98
CA ILE A 160 -4.89 3.65 10.56
C ILE A 160 -5.33 2.41 9.79
N VAL A 161 -5.40 2.48 8.46
CA VAL A 161 -5.80 1.35 7.60
C VAL A 161 -4.87 0.16 7.83
N ILE A 162 -3.56 0.39 7.84
CA ILE A 162 -2.58 -0.69 8.02
C ILE A 162 -2.70 -1.31 9.41
N MET A 163 -2.91 -0.50 10.45
CA MET A 163 -3.12 -1.01 11.81
C MET A 163 -4.38 -1.86 11.91
N LEU A 164 -5.49 -1.42 11.29
CA LEU A 164 -6.73 -2.21 11.22
C LEU A 164 -6.52 -3.55 10.49
N ILE A 165 -5.71 -3.55 9.43
CA ILE A 165 -5.34 -4.74 8.68
C ILE A 165 -4.48 -5.69 9.53
N GLY A 166 -3.45 -5.18 10.22
CA GLY A 166 -2.61 -5.97 11.11
C GLY A 166 -3.44 -6.64 12.20
N ILE A 167 -4.30 -5.88 12.90
CA ILE A 167 -5.16 -6.39 13.97
C ILE A 167 -6.14 -7.46 13.46
N SER A 168 -6.78 -7.22 12.31
CA SER A 168 -7.74 -8.18 11.74
C SER A 168 -7.09 -9.46 11.19
N SER A 169 -5.78 -9.43 10.93
CA SER A 169 -5.00 -10.55 10.41
C SER A 169 -4.28 -11.35 11.52
N TRP A 170 -4.00 -10.72 12.68
CA TRP A 170 -3.28 -11.30 13.82
C TRP A 170 -3.81 -12.67 14.28
N LYS A 171 -5.12 -12.87 14.33
CA LYS A 171 -5.72 -14.10 14.91
C LYS A 171 -5.70 -15.33 13.99
N LYS A 172 -5.11 -15.25 12.79
CA LYS A 172 -5.32 -16.27 11.74
C LYS A 172 -4.08 -17.06 11.33
N TYR A 173 -2.95 -16.91 12.02
CA TYR A 173 -1.77 -17.72 11.78
C TYR A 173 -1.70 -18.89 12.77
N GLU A 174 -2.04 -20.08 12.29
CA GLU A 174 -1.56 -21.33 12.88
C GLU A 174 -0.12 -21.54 12.39
N PRO A 175 0.82 -21.96 13.26
CA PRO A 175 2.20 -22.18 12.87
C PRO A 175 2.26 -23.22 11.77
N VAL A 176 2.91 -22.88 10.65
CA VAL A 176 3.22 -23.85 9.60
C VAL A 176 4.16 -24.86 10.24
N GLY A 177 3.64 -26.07 10.43
CA GLY A 177 4.34 -27.15 11.12
C GLY A 177 5.78 -27.24 10.62
N THR A 178 6.73 -27.15 11.55
CA THR A 178 7.97 -27.89 11.41
C THR A 178 7.56 -29.34 11.25
N GLY A 179 7.49 -29.80 10.00
CA GLY A 179 7.49 -31.22 9.72
C GLY A 179 8.60 -31.81 10.57
N SER A 180 8.22 -32.76 11.41
CA SER A 180 9.11 -33.57 12.21
C SER A 180 10.28 -34.02 11.34
N MET A 181 11.43 -33.38 11.54
CA MET A 181 12.72 -33.98 11.20
C MET A 181 13.03 -35.01 12.29
N ASP A 182 12.22 -36.07 12.30
CA ASP A 182 12.51 -37.34 12.94
C ASP A 182 12.23 -38.40 11.87
N GLU A 183 13.22 -38.64 11.02
CA GLU A 183 13.55 -39.93 10.39
C GLU A 183 14.91 -39.84 9.66
#